data_AF-A0A0N8RLC3-F1
#
_entry.id   AF-A0A0N8RLC3-F1
#
_cell.length_a   1.000
_cell.length_b   1.000
_cell.length_c   1.000
_cell.angle_alpha   90.00
_cell.angle_beta   90.00
_cell.angle_gamma   90.00
#
_symmetry.space_group_name_H-M   'P 1'
#
loop_
_entity.id
_entity.type
_entity.pdbx_description
1 polymer ?
#
loop_
_entity_poly.entity_id
_entity_poly.type
_entity_poly.pdbx_seq_one_letter_code
_entity_poly.pdbx_strand_id
1 'polypeptide(L)'
;MFMNASAPIPLNETQRLLRIRELCVLENTSDDVFDEIVAMTAEFFQTPIALISIVDEHRQWFRARVGLSARETPRNVSFCAYTILSDTLFEIPDATLDERFVNNSLVTGHPDIRYYAGAPLITDDGIALGSLCVIDTKPREPMSEHQMQMLKRFASLVMKRIVGLRLSCFIDQPTGLYNRSRLQEDIHQALASSVDYQLVAVDMITSAFLNDIVKALGYSFSQDLVTAIKGRLEHLLPPTCSLYKVSPTRFGFLLAGDRVPEHLFRTILEDFETPVECRGIPVQMQVGLGVVTLNRDPAEEQDWMRMVISAADDARDRDLGWAMYEPHFDAAQQRAFKLLSSLTAAVHAHDQLRLVYQPRIDLASGLCTSVEALLRWNHPTLGPIGPAEFVPLAEKTALMRPLSIWVLTSAIEQAARWQQQGFDFRIAINVTPEDLAGPAFTDRMIRLLGQHKIDPTRFELEFTEGALMHNPAEVRHQLERMRQMGMDVAIDDFGTGYSNWNYLRQLPATTVKLDQSLIRNLASDKTDQRLVKALIGLAKKLGYCVVAEGIETDEIRRLVKQWGCDEGQGYLIAKPMEAEALLNWLGPTQRLQSAAEAAEAAVARDKRL
;
A
#
# COMPACT_ATOMS: atom_id res chain seq x y z
N MET A 1 -2.90 9.09 -62.79
CA MET A 1 -3.42 8.49 -61.54
C MET A 1 -2.26 7.74 -60.92
N PHE A 2 -1.35 8.47 -60.25
CA PHE A 2 -0.17 7.86 -59.63
C PHE A 2 -0.58 7.41 -58.22
N MET A 3 -0.52 6.11 -57.97
CA MET A 3 -0.76 5.53 -56.66
C MET A 3 0.17 6.18 -55.64
N ASN A 4 -0.37 6.60 -54.49
CA ASN A 4 0.42 6.88 -53.29
C ASN A 4 1.26 5.64 -52.99
N ALA A 5 2.52 5.62 -53.42
CA ALA A 5 3.43 4.52 -53.13
C ALA A 5 3.67 4.52 -51.61
N SER A 6 3.06 3.56 -50.92
CA SER A 6 3.37 3.31 -49.52
C SER A 6 4.85 2.97 -49.40
N ALA A 7 5.51 3.43 -48.34
CA ALA A 7 6.90 3.05 -48.08
C ALA A 7 7.02 1.51 -48.02
N PRO A 8 8.17 0.98 -48.49
CA PRO A 8 8.40 -0.46 -48.54
C PRO A 8 8.41 -1.08 -47.13
N ILE A 9 7.97 -2.34 -47.07
CA ILE A 9 7.90 -3.13 -45.83
C ILE A 9 8.91 -4.29 -45.95
N PRO A 10 9.89 -4.40 -45.04
CA PRO A 10 10.78 -5.55 -44.92
C PRO A 10 10.03 -6.89 -44.79
N LEU A 11 10.61 -7.98 -45.31
CA LEU A 11 10.02 -9.32 -45.19
C LEU A 11 9.91 -9.80 -43.73
N ASN A 12 10.79 -9.31 -42.85
CA ASN A 12 10.84 -9.64 -41.42
C ASN A 12 10.17 -8.57 -40.53
N GLU A 13 9.21 -7.80 -41.04
CA GLU A 13 8.62 -6.65 -40.34
C GLU A 13 8.10 -6.98 -38.94
N THR A 14 7.39 -8.11 -38.76
CA THR A 14 6.88 -8.51 -37.45
C THR A 14 7.99 -8.70 -36.42
N GLN A 15 9.09 -9.36 -36.81
CA GLN A 15 10.26 -9.55 -35.94
C GLN A 15 10.96 -8.22 -35.65
N ARG A 16 11.03 -7.34 -36.66
CA ARG A 16 11.65 -6.02 -36.56
C ARG A 16 10.90 -5.12 -35.57
N LEU A 17 9.57 -5.08 -35.64
CA LEU A 17 8.74 -4.31 -34.72
C LEU A 17 8.83 -4.83 -33.28
N LEU A 18 8.89 -6.16 -33.09
CA LEU A 18 9.17 -6.75 -31.78
C LEU A 18 10.53 -6.29 -31.25
N ARG A 19 11.57 -6.32 -32.10
CA ARG A 19 12.91 -5.91 -31.69
C ARG A 19 13.01 -4.41 -31.38
N ILE A 20 12.25 -3.57 -32.07
CA ILE A 20 12.15 -2.14 -31.74
C ILE A 20 11.50 -1.94 -30.37
N ARG A 21 10.37 -2.61 -30.10
CA ARG A 21 9.72 -2.56 -28.78
C ARG A 21 10.67 -3.03 -27.68
N GLU A 22 11.49 -4.01 -28.00
CA GLU A 22 12.45 -4.62 -27.08
C GLU A 22 13.68 -3.71 -26.79
N LEU A 23 14.24 -3.04 -27.80
CA LEU A 23 15.49 -2.27 -27.68
C LEU A 23 15.29 -0.75 -27.53
N CYS A 24 14.14 -0.21 -27.95
CA CYS A 24 13.92 1.24 -28.08
C CYS A 24 12.77 1.77 -27.20
N VAL A 25 12.66 1.25 -25.96
CA VAL A 25 11.54 1.46 -25.02
C VAL A 25 11.30 2.92 -24.58
N LEU A 26 12.30 3.80 -24.68
CA LEU A 26 12.24 5.16 -24.13
C LEU A 26 12.22 6.25 -25.21
N GLU A 27 11.21 6.26 -26.08
CA GLU A 27 11.12 7.19 -27.23
C GLU A 27 11.30 8.68 -26.85
N ASN A 28 10.88 9.08 -25.65
CA ASN A 28 10.83 10.48 -25.20
C ASN A 28 11.94 10.92 -24.23
N THR A 29 12.90 10.06 -23.88
CA THR A 29 14.04 10.46 -23.05
C THR A 29 15.21 10.91 -23.90
N SER A 30 15.72 12.12 -23.64
CA SER A 30 17.00 12.58 -24.21
C SER A 30 18.17 11.76 -23.68
N ASP A 31 19.18 11.54 -24.52
CA ASP A 31 20.43 10.89 -24.16
C ASP A 31 21.56 11.68 -24.78
N ASP A 32 22.36 12.33 -23.94
CA ASP A 32 23.43 13.23 -24.35
C ASP A 32 24.45 12.53 -25.28
N VAL A 33 24.64 11.22 -25.15
CA VAL A 33 25.54 10.44 -26.01
C VAL A 33 24.99 10.32 -27.43
N PHE A 34 23.67 10.13 -27.58
CA PHE A 34 23.07 10.11 -28.93
C PHE A 34 23.15 11.49 -29.58
N ASP A 35 22.94 12.56 -28.82
CA ASP A 35 23.04 13.94 -29.31
C ASP A 35 24.48 14.27 -29.74
N GLU A 36 25.49 13.87 -28.97
CA GLU A 36 26.91 14.00 -29.33
C GLU A 36 27.26 13.21 -30.60
N ILE A 37 26.79 11.97 -30.74
CA ILE A 37 27.04 11.16 -31.94
C ILE A 37 26.46 11.84 -33.18
N VAL A 38 25.23 12.37 -33.11
CA VAL A 38 24.60 13.06 -34.24
C VAL A 38 25.30 14.38 -34.55
N ALA A 39 25.73 15.13 -33.54
CA ALA A 39 26.50 16.36 -33.72
C ALA A 39 27.84 16.10 -34.42
N MET A 40 28.62 15.12 -33.93
CA MET A 40 29.87 14.69 -34.56
C MET A 40 29.66 14.19 -35.99
N THR A 41 28.56 13.48 -36.24
CA THR A 41 28.20 13.02 -37.58
C THR A 41 27.92 14.21 -38.50
N ALA A 42 27.07 15.16 -38.09
CA ALA A 42 26.78 16.36 -38.89
C ALA A 42 28.04 17.19 -39.18
N GLU A 43 28.92 17.36 -38.19
CA GLU A 43 30.17 18.10 -38.31
C GLU A 43 31.15 17.41 -39.28
N PHE A 44 31.37 16.10 -39.12
CA PHE A 44 32.29 15.34 -39.97
C PHE A 44 31.87 15.35 -41.43
N PHE A 45 30.57 15.15 -41.70
CA PHE A 45 30.03 15.16 -43.05
C PHE A 45 29.73 16.59 -43.55
N GLN A 46 29.89 17.62 -42.71
CA GLN A 46 29.55 19.02 -43.01
C GLN A 46 28.12 19.20 -43.54
N THR A 47 27.18 18.41 -43.02
CA THR A 47 25.76 18.44 -43.44
C THR A 47 24.92 19.23 -42.43
N PRO A 48 23.92 20.00 -42.87
CA PRO A 48 23.08 20.77 -41.97
C PRO A 48 22.19 19.88 -41.09
N ILE A 49 21.89 18.65 -41.54
CA ILE A 49 20.98 17.74 -40.85
C ILE A 49 21.65 16.37 -40.68
N ALA A 50 21.56 15.83 -39.46
CA ALA A 50 21.88 14.43 -39.17
C ALA A 50 20.86 13.90 -38.17
N LEU A 51 20.48 12.63 -38.31
CA LEU A 51 19.41 12.01 -37.51
C LEU A 51 19.77 10.58 -37.12
N ILE A 52 19.45 10.19 -35.89
CA ILE A 52 19.24 8.79 -35.51
C ILE A 52 17.74 8.54 -35.61
N SER A 53 17.32 7.81 -36.65
CA SER A 53 15.92 7.52 -36.94
C SER A 53 15.59 6.06 -36.63
N ILE A 54 14.49 5.82 -35.93
CA ILE A 54 13.90 4.50 -35.73
C ILE A 54 12.62 4.42 -36.56
N VAL A 55 12.50 3.37 -37.38
CA VAL A 55 11.37 3.20 -38.29
C VAL A 55 10.34 2.29 -37.64
N ASP A 56 9.18 2.81 -37.28
CA ASP A 56 8.07 2.06 -36.66
C ASP A 56 7.03 1.63 -37.72
N GLU A 57 5.91 1.04 -37.31
CA GLU A 57 4.90 0.51 -38.22
C GLU A 57 4.35 1.57 -39.18
N HIS A 58 3.97 2.74 -38.66
CA HIS A 58 3.32 3.81 -39.44
C HIS A 58 4.11 5.13 -39.52
N ARG A 59 5.19 5.24 -38.74
CA ARG A 59 6.01 6.46 -38.63
C ARG A 59 7.48 6.13 -38.55
N GLN A 60 8.32 7.14 -38.71
CA GLN A 60 9.68 7.12 -38.15
C GLN A 60 9.77 8.21 -37.09
N TRP A 61 10.43 7.92 -35.99
CA TRP A 61 10.69 8.89 -34.93
C TRP A 61 12.19 9.05 -34.73
N PHE A 62 12.60 10.25 -34.30
CA PHE A 62 14.02 10.63 -34.23
C PHE A 62 14.52 10.56 -32.80
N ARG A 63 15.38 9.58 -32.53
CA ARG A 63 16.01 9.37 -31.23
C ARG A 63 16.93 10.53 -30.84
N ALA A 64 17.66 11.06 -31.81
CA ALA A 64 18.47 12.26 -31.71
C ALA A 64 18.51 12.94 -33.08
N ARG A 65 18.70 14.26 -33.10
CA ARG A 65 18.63 15.06 -34.33
C ARG A 65 19.44 16.36 -34.21
N VAL A 66 20.04 16.75 -35.33
CA VAL A 66 20.61 18.07 -35.55
C VAL A 66 19.97 18.65 -36.81
N GLY A 67 19.68 19.95 -36.80
CA GLY A 67 19.18 20.68 -37.98
C GLY A 67 17.72 20.45 -38.37
N LEU A 68 16.96 19.65 -37.61
CA LEU A 68 15.54 19.38 -37.86
C LEU A 68 14.69 19.59 -36.60
N SER A 69 13.63 20.40 -36.72
CA SER A 69 12.73 20.68 -35.59
C SER A 69 11.73 19.55 -35.34
N ALA A 70 11.28 18.87 -36.39
CA ALA A 70 10.37 17.73 -36.32
C ALA A 70 10.98 16.59 -35.48
N ARG A 71 10.13 15.92 -34.70
CA ARG A 71 10.52 14.75 -33.87
C ARG A 71 10.19 13.42 -34.52
N GLU A 72 9.29 13.43 -35.49
CA GLU A 72 8.86 12.26 -36.24
C GLU A 72 8.34 12.70 -37.60
N THR A 73 8.23 11.73 -38.52
CA THR A 73 7.50 11.90 -39.78
C THR A 73 6.72 10.62 -40.10
N PRO A 74 5.66 10.70 -40.92
CA PRO A 74 5.01 9.50 -41.46
C PRO A 74 6.01 8.58 -42.18
N ARG A 75 5.80 7.26 -42.09
CA ARG A 75 6.73 6.27 -42.69
C ARG A 75 6.74 6.36 -44.22
N ASN A 76 5.60 6.66 -44.84
CA ASN A 76 5.46 6.74 -46.30
C ASN A 76 6.36 7.81 -46.96
N VAL A 77 6.78 8.84 -46.22
CA VAL A 77 7.71 9.88 -46.72
C VAL A 77 9.16 9.64 -46.27
N SER A 78 9.44 8.58 -45.52
CA SER A 78 10.74 8.31 -44.92
C SER A 78 11.75 7.73 -45.92
N PHE A 79 12.91 8.38 -46.04
CA PHE A 79 14.10 7.82 -46.69
C PHE A 79 14.67 6.64 -45.89
N CYS A 80 14.58 6.69 -44.56
CA CYS A 80 15.07 5.64 -43.67
C CYS A 80 14.31 4.31 -43.84
N ALA A 81 13.02 4.36 -44.23
CA ALA A 81 12.24 3.17 -44.57
C ALA A 81 12.82 2.39 -45.76
N TYR A 82 13.59 3.04 -46.64
CA TYR A 82 14.34 2.37 -47.71
C TYR A 82 15.71 1.88 -47.25
N THR A 83 16.32 2.58 -46.29
CA THR A 83 17.63 2.19 -45.73
C THR A 83 17.54 0.86 -44.97
N ILE A 84 16.44 0.60 -44.27
CA ILE A 84 16.26 -0.64 -43.48
C ILE A 84 16.03 -1.89 -44.32
N LEU A 85 15.97 -1.78 -45.66
CA LEU A 85 15.73 -2.92 -46.56
C LEU A 85 17.00 -3.74 -46.84
N SER A 86 18.18 -3.20 -46.52
CA SER A 86 19.47 -3.83 -46.76
C SER A 86 20.40 -3.61 -45.57
N ASP A 87 21.43 -4.45 -45.47
CA ASP A 87 22.56 -4.31 -44.55
C ASP A 87 23.65 -3.33 -45.06
N THR A 88 23.46 -2.78 -46.26
CA THR A 88 24.38 -1.84 -46.89
C THR A 88 23.95 -0.38 -46.71
N LEU A 89 24.90 0.54 -46.91
CA LEU A 89 24.63 1.97 -46.85
C LEU A 89 23.75 2.37 -48.03
N PHE A 90 22.75 3.21 -47.77
CA PHE A 90 21.84 3.71 -48.78
C PHE A 90 22.11 5.20 -49.03
N GLU A 91 22.53 5.55 -50.25
CA GLU A 91 22.92 6.91 -50.64
C GLU A 91 22.12 7.39 -51.85
N ILE A 92 21.75 8.67 -51.83
CA ILE A 92 21.09 9.42 -52.90
C ILE A 92 21.83 10.75 -53.07
N PRO A 93 22.70 10.86 -54.09
CA PRO A 93 23.45 12.08 -54.41
C PRO A 93 22.56 13.30 -54.71
N ASP A 94 21.44 13.06 -55.41
CA ASP A 94 20.43 14.06 -55.72
C ASP A 94 19.00 13.47 -55.70
N ALA A 95 18.23 13.81 -54.67
CA ALA A 95 16.85 13.35 -54.46
C ALA A 95 15.86 13.91 -55.49
N THR A 96 16.21 14.96 -56.22
CA THR A 96 15.38 15.50 -57.31
C THR A 96 15.46 14.67 -58.59
N LEU A 97 16.48 13.81 -58.68
CA LEU A 97 16.69 12.90 -59.82
C LEU A 97 16.28 11.46 -59.50
N ASP A 98 16.04 11.14 -58.22
CA ASP A 98 15.64 9.80 -57.79
C ASP A 98 14.14 9.59 -57.97
N GLU A 99 13.74 8.67 -58.86
CA GLU A 99 12.33 8.38 -59.18
C GLU A 99 11.47 8.05 -57.95
N ARG A 100 12.08 7.50 -56.88
CA ARG A 100 11.37 7.13 -55.65
C ARG A 100 11.03 8.35 -54.79
N PHE A 101 11.81 9.43 -54.89
CA PHE A 101 11.74 10.58 -53.99
C PHE A 101 11.51 11.92 -54.67
N VAL A 102 11.55 12.00 -56.00
CA VAL A 102 11.34 13.25 -56.76
C VAL A 102 10.03 13.97 -56.41
N ASN A 103 8.98 13.21 -56.10
CA ASN A 103 7.66 13.74 -55.68
C ASN A 103 7.43 13.69 -54.15
N ASN A 104 8.44 13.35 -53.35
CA ASN A 104 8.33 13.26 -51.90
C ASN A 104 8.15 14.68 -51.30
N SER A 105 7.29 14.81 -50.29
CA SER A 105 7.01 16.10 -49.65
C SER A 105 8.22 16.72 -48.95
N LEU A 106 9.18 15.91 -48.50
CA LEU A 106 10.43 16.38 -47.89
C LEU A 106 11.46 16.87 -48.91
N VAL A 107 11.27 16.51 -50.20
CA VAL A 107 12.09 16.99 -51.33
C VAL A 107 11.44 18.23 -51.95
N THR A 108 10.15 18.14 -52.27
CA THR A 108 9.40 19.21 -52.94
C THR A 108 8.97 20.36 -52.01
N GLY A 109 9.07 20.15 -50.71
CA GLY A 109 8.82 21.16 -49.68
C GLY A 109 9.86 21.09 -48.56
N HIS A 110 9.66 21.89 -47.52
CA HIS A 110 10.57 21.96 -46.38
C HIS A 110 10.83 20.56 -45.77
N PRO A 111 12.09 20.14 -45.52
CA PRO A 111 13.30 20.97 -45.44
C PRO A 111 14.12 21.06 -46.74
N ASP A 112 13.53 20.82 -47.91
CA ASP A 112 14.21 20.86 -49.20
C ASP A 112 15.34 19.84 -49.33
N ILE A 113 15.08 18.58 -48.97
CA ILE A 113 16.07 17.50 -49.07
C ILE A 113 16.54 17.37 -50.52
N ARG A 114 17.86 17.44 -50.73
CA ARG A 114 18.52 17.18 -52.01
C ARG A 114 19.51 16.04 -51.90
N TYR A 115 20.12 15.82 -50.75
CA TYR A 115 21.04 14.71 -50.52
C TYR A 115 20.60 13.89 -49.33
N TYR A 116 20.75 12.56 -49.42
CA TYR A 116 20.53 11.63 -48.32
C TYR A 116 21.60 10.54 -48.32
N ALA A 117 22.19 10.25 -47.17
CA ALA A 117 22.92 9.01 -46.95
C ALA A 117 22.59 8.42 -45.58
N GLY A 118 22.25 7.13 -45.55
CA GLY A 118 21.85 6.43 -44.34
C GLY A 118 22.62 5.12 -44.17
N ALA A 119 23.19 4.91 -42.98
CA ALA A 119 23.69 3.61 -42.56
C ALA A 119 22.62 2.90 -41.69
N PRO A 120 22.26 1.65 -42.00
CA PRO A 120 21.28 0.90 -41.22
C PRO A 120 21.78 0.61 -39.80
N LEU A 121 20.87 0.71 -38.83
CA LEU A 121 21.08 0.35 -37.43
C LEU A 121 20.70 -1.12 -37.23
N ILE A 122 21.69 -2.01 -37.34
CA ILE A 122 21.49 -3.47 -37.39
C ILE A 122 21.86 -4.11 -36.06
N THR A 123 21.02 -4.99 -35.54
CA THR A 123 21.31 -5.85 -34.38
C THR A 123 22.23 -7.03 -34.74
N ASP A 124 22.78 -7.71 -33.74
CA ASP A 124 23.71 -8.84 -33.95
C ASP A 124 23.07 -10.02 -34.72
N ASP A 125 21.75 -10.18 -34.67
CA ASP A 125 20.96 -11.15 -35.42
C ASP A 125 20.44 -10.61 -36.78
N GLY A 126 20.93 -9.46 -37.24
CA GLY A 126 20.68 -8.95 -38.59
C GLY A 126 19.38 -8.15 -38.78
N ILE A 127 18.74 -7.69 -37.71
CA ILE A 127 17.49 -6.92 -37.78
C ILE A 127 17.78 -5.41 -37.83
N ALA A 128 17.33 -4.73 -38.89
CA ALA A 128 17.49 -3.29 -39.05
C ALA A 128 16.37 -2.51 -38.32
N LEU A 129 16.71 -1.77 -37.27
CA LEU A 129 15.76 -1.00 -36.45
C LEU A 129 15.40 0.36 -37.09
N GLY A 130 16.35 0.91 -37.85
CA GLY A 130 16.29 2.27 -38.38
C GLY A 130 17.60 2.65 -39.06
N SER A 131 17.94 3.94 -39.06
CA SER A 131 19.21 4.40 -39.64
C SER A 131 19.83 5.59 -38.90
N LEU A 132 21.16 5.66 -38.93
CA LEU A 132 21.88 6.91 -38.75
C LEU A 132 22.06 7.53 -40.13
N CYS A 133 21.54 8.73 -40.33
CA CYS A 133 21.57 9.38 -41.63
C CYS A 133 22.04 10.84 -41.58
N VAL A 134 22.60 11.28 -42.71
CA VAL A 134 22.98 12.66 -42.98
C VAL A 134 22.20 13.17 -44.19
N ILE A 135 21.78 14.43 -44.12
CA ILE A 135 20.86 15.03 -45.07
C ILE A 135 21.35 16.44 -45.39
N ASP A 136 21.31 16.81 -46.67
CA ASP A 136 21.64 18.15 -47.13
C ASP A 136 20.54 18.74 -48.03
N THR A 137 20.47 20.07 -48.05
CA THR A 137 19.56 20.87 -48.89
C THR A 137 20.19 21.21 -50.24
N LYS A 138 21.38 20.67 -50.52
CA LYS A 138 22.06 20.75 -51.81
C LYS A 138 22.49 19.34 -52.26
N PRO A 139 22.47 19.04 -53.57
CA PRO A 139 23.05 17.80 -54.09
C PRO A 139 24.53 17.69 -53.72
N ARG A 140 25.04 16.47 -53.60
CA ARG A 140 26.45 16.20 -53.31
C ARG A 140 27.01 15.13 -54.23
N GLU A 141 28.33 15.13 -54.37
CA GLU A 141 29.04 14.01 -54.97
C GLU A 141 28.89 12.75 -54.11
N PRO A 142 28.91 11.55 -54.71
CA PRO A 142 28.87 10.29 -53.97
C PRO A 142 29.96 10.19 -52.89
N MET A 143 29.65 9.54 -51.77
CA MET A 143 30.59 9.36 -50.67
C MET A 143 31.85 8.60 -51.12
N SER A 144 33.00 9.08 -50.65
CA SER A 144 34.24 8.29 -50.68
C SER A 144 34.13 7.05 -49.78
N GLU A 145 34.96 6.02 -50.03
CA GLU A 145 35.01 4.83 -49.17
C GLU A 145 35.29 5.18 -47.69
N HIS A 146 36.12 6.19 -47.45
CA HIS A 146 36.42 6.66 -46.08
C HIS A 146 35.17 7.21 -45.39
N GLN A 147 34.39 8.03 -46.10
CA GLN A 147 33.12 8.58 -45.63
C GLN A 147 32.09 7.47 -45.35
N MET A 148 31.96 6.49 -46.25
CA MET A 148 31.06 5.35 -46.05
C MET A 148 31.45 4.53 -44.81
N GLN A 149 32.75 4.26 -44.61
CA GLN A 149 33.24 3.54 -43.43
C GLN A 149 32.98 4.32 -42.13
N MET A 150 33.16 5.65 -42.16
CA MET A 150 32.90 6.49 -41.00
C MET A 150 31.41 6.51 -40.61
N LEU A 151 30.50 6.62 -41.57
CA LEU A 151 29.06 6.59 -41.27
C LEU A 151 28.66 5.23 -40.66
N LYS A 152 29.20 4.12 -41.18
CA LYS A 152 29.02 2.78 -40.60
C LYS A 152 29.56 2.68 -39.17
N ARG A 153 30.72 3.28 -38.88
CA ARG A 153 31.30 3.29 -37.52
C ARG A 153 30.43 4.08 -36.54
N PHE A 154 29.93 5.24 -36.93
CA PHE A 154 28.99 5.99 -36.09
C PHE A 154 27.69 5.20 -35.86
N ALA A 155 27.13 4.56 -36.90
CA ALA A 155 25.95 3.69 -36.75
C ALA A 155 26.19 2.52 -35.78
N SER A 156 27.39 1.92 -35.80
CA SER A 156 27.78 0.89 -34.83
C SER A 156 27.86 1.41 -33.40
N LEU A 157 28.35 2.64 -33.19
CA LEU A 157 28.35 3.28 -31.85
C LEU A 157 26.93 3.52 -31.34
N VAL A 158 26.02 3.96 -32.22
CA VAL A 158 24.59 4.10 -31.89
C VAL A 158 24.02 2.76 -31.44
N MET A 159 24.26 1.68 -32.20
CA MET A 159 23.78 0.35 -31.81
C MET A 159 24.35 -0.15 -30.49
N LYS A 160 25.65 0.05 -30.23
CA LYS A 160 26.26 -0.27 -28.93
C LYS A 160 25.59 0.49 -27.78
N ARG A 161 25.25 1.76 -27.98
CA ARG A 161 24.54 2.57 -26.99
C ARG A 161 23.09 2.10 -26.78
N ILE A 162 22.35 1.79 -27.85
CA ILE A 162 20.99 1.23 -27.77
C ILE A 162 20.98 -0.07 -26.96
N VAL A 163 21.89 -0.99 -27.26
CA VAL A 163 22.02 -2.26 -26.52
C VAL A 163 22.45 -2.03 -25.08
N GLY A 164 23.40 -1.12 -24.84
CA GLY A 164 23.90 -0.79 -23.49
C GLY A 164 22.82 -0.19 -22.58
N LEU A 165 21.97 0.70 -23.11
CA LEU A 165 20.84 1.27 -22.34
C LEU A 165 19.88 0.19 -21.87
N ARG A 166 19.60 -0.80 -22.71
CA ARG A 166 18.74 -1.93 -22.31
C ARG A 166 19.33 -2.76 -21.18
N LEU A 167 20.63 -3.06 -21.23
CA LEU A 167 21.30 -3.80 -20.15
C LEU A 167 21.23 -3.03 -18.82
N SER A 168 21.39 -1.70 -18.85
CA SER A 168 21.25 -0.86 -17.65
C SER A 168 19.83 -0.80 -17.09
N CYS A 169 18.80 -1.01 -17.93
CA CYS A 169 17.40 -1.04 -17.51
C CYS A 169 16.96 -2.39 -16.92
N PHE A 170 17.72 -3.47 -17.14
CA PHE A 170 17.33 -4.83 -16.76
C PHE A 170 18.21 -5.49 -15.70
N ILE A 171 19.29 -4.84 -15.28
CA ILE A 171 20.19 -5.36 -14.25
C ILE A 171 20.08 -4.53 -12.99
N ASP A 172 19.93 -5.20 -11.85
CA ASP A 172 20.11 -4.61 -10.53
C ASP A 172 21.61 -4.48 -10.25
N GLN A 173 22.13 -3.25 -10.28
CA GLN A 173 23.58 -2.98 -10.18
C GLN A 173 24.23 -3.57 -8.92
N PRO A 174 23.63 -3.48 -7.71
CA PRO A 174 24.24 -4.04 -6.50
C PRO A 174 24.44 -5.56 -6.55
N THR A 175 23.50 -6.29 -7.15
CA THR A 175 23.53 -7.76 -7.17
C THR A 175 24.04 -8.35 -8.48
N GLY A 176 24.02 -7.60 -9.57
CA GLY A 176 24.29 -8.09 -10.93
C GLY A 176 23.21 -9.04 -11.47
N LEU A 177 22.09 -9.24 -10.73
CA LEU A 177 20.96 -10.04 -11.17
C LEU A 177 20.09 -9.24 -12.15
N TYR A 178 19.23 -9.95 -12.88
CA TYR A 178 18.13 -9.30 -13.57
C TYR A 178 17.19 -8.63 -12.58
N ASN A 179 16.65 -7.46 -12.91
CA ASN A 179 15.77 -6.70 -12.04
C ASN A 179 14.29 -7.01 -12.30
N ARG A 180 13.41 -6.37 -11.52
CA ARG A 180 11.95 -6.49 -11.64
C ARG A 180 11.43 -6.27 -13.05
N SER A 181 11.95 -5.29 -13.79
CA SER A 181 11.49 -4.97 -15.15
C SER A 181 11.79 -6.10 -16.12
N ARG A 182 12.95 -6.75 -15.99
CA ARG A 182 13.26 -7.93 -16.79
C ARG A 182 12.38 -9.12 -16.43
N LEU A 183 12.13 -9.36 -15.14
CA LEU A 183 11.20 -10.41 -14.70
C LEU A 183 9.80 -10.21 -15.28
N GLN A 184 9.31 -8.96 -15.32
CA GLN A 184 8.01 -8.65 -15.95
C GLN A 184 8.00 -9.02 -17.43
N GLU A 185 9.07 -8.73 -18.18
CA GLU A 185 9.17 -9.14 -19.58
C GLU A 185 9.19 -10.67 -19.72
N ASP A 186 9.95 -11.37 -18.89
CA ASP A 186 10.04 -12.83 -18.91
C ASP A 186 8.71 -13.50 -18.54
N ILE A 187 7.89 -12.86 -17.69
CA ILE A 187 6.51 -13.30 -17.42
C ILE A 187 5.65 -13.20 -18.68
N HIS A 188 5.73 -12.09 -19.43
CA HIS A 188 4.97 -11.94 -20.69
C HIS A 188 5.41 -13.00 -21.72
N GLN A 189 6.70 -13.30 -21.80
CA GLN A 189 7.22 -14.36 -22.66
C GLN A 189 6.76 -15.76 -22.22
N ALA A 190 6.73 -16.02 -20.92
CA ALA A 190 6.22 -17.26 -20.34
C ALA A 190 4.74 -17.47 -20.68
N LEU A 191 3.90 -16.43 -20.57
CA LEU A 191 2.48 -16.48 -20.92
C LEU A 191 2.23 -16.75 -22.41
N ALA A 192 3.14 -16.32 -23.28
CA ALA A 192 3.09 -16.61 -24.72
C ALA A 192 3.59 -18.02 -25.08
N SER A 193 4.19 -18.75 -24.13
CA SER A 193 4.73 -20.09 -24.33
C SER A 193 3.64 -21.16 -24.35
N SER A 194 3.96 -22.34 -24.89
CA SER A 194 3.10 -23.53 -24.80
C SER A 194 3.24 -24.27 -23.46
N VAL A 195 4.23 -23.92 -22.65
CA VAL A 195 4.52 -24.48 -21.33
C VAL A 195 3.96 -23.55 -20.25
N ASP A 196 3.31 -24.11 -19.23
CA ASP A 196 2.85 -23.33 -18.08
C ASP A 196 4.02 -23.00 -17.15
N TYR A 197 3.90 -21.89 -16.42
CA TYR A 197 4.97 -21.42 -15.54
C TYR A 197 4.41 -21.03 -14.17
N GLN A 198 5.25 -21.14 -13.16
CA GLN A 198 5.00 -20.58 -11.83
C GLN A 198 5.95 -19.43 -11.57
N LEU A 199 5.39 -18.32 -11.11
CA LEU A 199 6.12 -17.19 -10.59
C LEU A 199 6.27 -17.37 -9.07
N VAL A 200 7.52 -17.33 -8.60
CA VAL A 200 7.84 -17.42 -7.19
C VAL A 200 8.54 -16.15 -6.75
N ALA A 201 8.14 -15.61 -5.60
CA ALA A 201 8.86 -14.56 -4.89
C ALA A 201 9.30 -15.08 -3.53
N VAL A 202 10.55 -14.81 -3.17
CA VAL A 202 11.14 -15.16 -1.88
C VAL A 202 11.43 -13.85 -1.16
N ASP A 203 10.73 -13.59 -0.07
CA ASP A 203 11.03 -12.46 0.81
C ASP A 203 11.91 -12.93 1.97
N MET A 204 13.04 -12.28 2.16
CA MET A 204 14.10 -12.80 3.02
C MET A 204 14.04 -12.21 4.43
N ILE A 205 13.58 -10.96 4.53
CA ILE A 205 13.52 -10.16 5.76
C ILE A 205 12.42 -9.12 5.65
N THR A 206 11.90 -8.64 6.79
CA THR A 206 10.94 -7.53 6.78
C THR A 206 11.61 -6.20 6.42
N SER A 207 10.83 -5.28 5.84
CA SER A 207 11.29 -3.91 5.57
C SER A 207 11.72 -3.16 6.83
N ALA A 208 11.07 -3.43 7.97
CA ALA A 208 11.45 -2.86 9.26
C ALA A 208 12.84 -3.34 9.68
N PHE A 209 13.10 -4.64 9.61
CA PHE A 209 14.39 -5.22 9.97
C PHE A 209 15.52 -4.74 9.03
N LEU A 210 15.27 -4.66 7.71
CA LEU A 210 16.25 -4.08 6.78
C LEU A 210 16.59 -2.63 7.15
N ASN A 211 15.58 -1.81 7.49
CA ASN A 211 15.81 -0.43 7.90
C ASN A 211 16.65 -0.34 9.19
N ASP A 212 16.42 -1.23 10.15
CA ASP A 212 17.21 -1.27 11.38
C ASP A 212 18.66 -1.68 11.11
N ILE A 213 18.89 -2.65 10.22
CA ILE A 213 20.24 -3.01 9.73
C ILE A 213 20.92 -1.81 9.08
N VAL A 214 20.23 -1.10 8.18
CA VAL A 214 20.82 0.06 7.49
C VAL A 214 21.16 1.18 8.47
N LYS A 215 20.31 1.44 9.48
CA LYS A 215 20.58 2.43 10.53
C LYS A 215 21.77 2.06 11.41
N ALA A 216 21.90 0.77 11.77
CA ALA A 216 22.93 0.31 12.71
C ALA A 216 24.28 0.01 12.03
N LEU A 217 24.26 -0.59 10.84
CA LEU A 217 25.43 -1.17 10.16
C LEU A 217 25.73 -0.54 8.79
N GLY A 218 24.83 0.33 8.29
CA GLY A 218 25.01 1.10 7.08
C GLY A 218 24.65 0.36 5.78
N TYR A 219 24.58 1.10 4.68
CA TYR A 219 24.23 0.57 3.36
C TYR A 219 25.20 -0.51 2.85
N SER A 220 26.50 -0.34 3.07
CA SER A 220 27.49 -1.34 2.60
C SER A 220 27.27 -2.72 3.21
N PHE A 221 26.89 -2.80 4.49
CA PHE A 221 26.58 -4.08 5.14
C PHE A 221 25.31 -4.70 4.54
N SER A 222 24.27 -3.89 4.29
CA SER A 222 23.03 -4.38 3.67
C SER A 222 23.26 -4.94 2.26
N GLN A 223 24.14 -4.32 1.47
CA GLN A 223 24.52 -4.79 0.14
C GLN A 223 25.27 -6.13 0.19
N ASP A 224 26.22 -6.26 1.10
CA ASP A 224 26.96 -7.52 1.30
C ASP A 224 26.01 -8.64 1.76
N LEU A 225 25.05 -8.34 2.64
CA LEU A 225 24.04 -9.29 3.08
C LEU A 225 23.18 -9.77 1.91
N VAL A 226 22.68 -8.84 1.08
CA VAL A 226 21.90 -9.18 -0.13
C VAL A 226 22.74 -10.04 -1.10
N THR A 227 24.05 -9.77 -1.20
CA THR A 227 24.97 -10.56 -2.04
C THR A 227 25.20 -11.97 -1.49
N ALA A 228 25.33 -12.12 -0.18
CA ALA A 228 25.44 -13.43 0.47
C ALA A 228 24.15 -14.26 0.28
N ILE A 229 22.99 -13.61 0.43
CA ILE A 229 21.69 -14.22 0.18
C ILE A 229 21.57 -14.67 -1.29
N LYS A 230 21.93 -13.80 -2.23
CA LYS A 230 21.95 -14.12 -3.67
C LYS A 230 22.74 -15.42 -3.91
N GLY A 231 23.99 -15.47 -3.46
CA GLY A 231 24.87 -16.61 -3.73
C GLY A 231 24.31 -17.93 -3.19
N ARG A 232 23.64 -17.87 -2.03
CA ARG A 232 22.96 -19.02 -1.42
C ARG A 232 21.75 -19.48 -2.24
N LEU A 233 20.88 -18.53 -2.66
CA LEU A 233 19.75 -18.85 -3.55
C LEU A 233 20.20 -19.43 -4.90
N GLU A 234 21.25 -18.89 -5.52
CA GLU A 234 21.80 -19.41 -6.78
C GLU A 234 22.30 -20.85 -6.67
N HIS A 235 22.79 -21.28 -5.49
CA HIS A 235 23.20 -22.67 -5.26
C HIS A 235 22.01 -23.63 -5.06
N LEU A 236 20.89 -23.13 -4.54
CA LEU A 236 19.70 -23.93 -4.26
C LEU A 236 18.81 -24.09 -5.50
N LEU A 237 18.85 -23.13 -6.42
CA LEU A 237 18.02 -23.13 -7.62
C LEU A 237 18.61 -23.99 -8.75
N PRO A 238 17.75 -24.60 -9.60
CA PRO A 238 18.22 -25.30 -10.79
C PRO A 238 19.03 -24.37 -11.72
N PRO A 239 20.09 -24.86 -12.40
CA PRO A 239 20.92 -24.03 -13.29
C PRO A 239 20.17 -23.40 -14.47
N THR A 240 19.01 -23.94 -14.81
CA THR A 240 18.12 -23.44 -15.87
C THR A 240 17.18 -22.34 -15.39
N CYS A 241 17.17 -22.03 -14.10
CA CYS A 241 16.28 -21.07 -13.47
C CYS A 241 17.01 -19.75 -13.23
N SER A 242 16.56 -18.69 -13.89
CA SER A 242 17.08 -17.34 -13.67
C SER A 242 16.58 -16.78 -12.34
N LEU A 243 17.50 -16.21 -11.55
CA LEU A 243 17.18 -15.45 -10.34
C LEU A 243 17.07 -13.96 -10.65
N TYR A 244 16.05 -13.32 -10.09
CA TYR A 244 15.75 -11.90 -10.29
C TYR A 244 15.74 -11.16 -8.95
N LYS A 245 16.20 -9.91 -8.97
CA LYS A 245 16.04 -8.98 -7.86
C LYS A 245 14.73 -8.21 -8.01
N VAL A 246 13.78 -8.44 -7.11
CA VAL A 246 12.41 -7.90 -7.18
C VAL A 246 12.27 -6.60 -6.38
N SER A 247 12.78 -6.60 -5.16
CA SER A 247 12.81 -5.45 -4.24
C SER A 247 14.00 -5.58 -3.29
N PRO A 248 14.34 -4.59 -2.45
CA PRO A 248 15.47 -4.71 -1.53
C PRO A 248 15.45 -5.98 -0.66
N THR A 249 14.27 -6.44 -0.22
CA THR A 249 14.12 -7.65 0.61
C THR A 249 13.77 -8.92 -0.18
N ARG A 250 13.33 -8.78 -1.45
CA ARG A 250 12.77 -9.89 -2.23
C ARG A 250 13.64 -10.29 -3.43
N PHE A 251 13.63 -11.58 -3.70
CA PHE A 251 14.08 -12.20 -4.94
C PHE A 251 12.91 -12.88 -5.62
N GLY A 252 13.02 -13.18 -6.91
CA GLY A 252 12.00 -13.91 -7.64
C GLY A 252 12.61 -14.80 -8.70
N PHE A 253 11.86 -15.81 -9.13
CA PHE A 253 12.28 -16.73 -10.19
C PHE A 253 11.06 -17.38 -10.86
N LEU A 254 11.28 -17.93 -12.04
CA LEU A 254 10.27 -18.63 -12.84
C LEU A 254 10.59 -20.12 -12.91
N LEU A 255 9.58 -20.95 -12.68
CA LEU A 255 9.66 -22.40 -12.79
C LEU A 255 8.76 -22.88 -13.91
N ALA A 256 9.27 -23.76 -14.77
CA ALA A 256 8.44 -24.41 -15.79
C ALA A 256 7.59 -25.52 -15.14
N GLY A 257 6.32 -25.57 -15.51
CA GLY A 257 5.32 -26.50 -15.01
C GLY A 257 4.13 -25.80 -14.37
N ASP A 258 3.05 -26.56 -14.19
CA ASP A 258 1.80 -26.15 -13.54
C ASP A 258 1.77 -26.54 -12.04
N ARG A 259 2.68 -27.43 -11.62
CA ARG A 259 2.74 -27.98 -10.26
C ARG A 259 3.81 -27.32 -9.41
N VAL A 260 3.41 -27.03 -8.18
CA VAL A 260 4.28 -26.48 -7.16
C VAL A 260 5.37 -27.50 -6.78
N PRO A 261 6.67 -27.19 -6.94
CA PRO A 261 7.73 -28.07 -6.50
C PRO A 261 7.99 -27.88 -5.00
N GLU A 262 7.09 -28.40 -4.16
CA GLU A 262 7.17 -28.26 -2.69
C GLU A 262 8.53 -28.68 -2.11
N HIS A 263 9.17 -29.68 -2.71
CA HIS A 263 10.51 -30.10 -2.32
C HIS A 263 11.53 -28.96 -2.42
N LEU A 264 11.52 -28.19 -3.51
CA LEU A 264 12.44 -27.07 -3.69
C LEU A 264 12.21 -25.99 -2.62
N PHE A 265 10.95 -25.67 -2.33
CA PHE A 265 10.60 -24.67 -1.33
C PHE A 265 11.00 -25.10 0.07
N ARG A 266 10.77 -26.37 0.41
CA ARG A 266 11.25 -26.94 1.68
C ARG A 266 12.77 -26.87 1.78
N THR A 267 13.50 -27.23 0.73
CA THR A 267 14.97 -27.12 0.71
C THR A 267 15.45 -25.68 0.89
N ILE A 268 14.78 -24.71 0.28
CA ILE A 268 15.11 -23.28 0.48
C ILE A 268 14.85 -22.89 1.94
N LEU A 269 13.67 -23.21 2.49
CA LEU A 269 13.32 -22.89 3.87
C LEU A 269 14.30 -23.50 4.87
N GLU A 270 14.60 -24.79 4.75
CA GLU A 270 15.54 -25.53 5.62
C GLU A 270 16.96 -24.95 5.56
N ASP A 271 17.45 -24.55 4.38
CA ASP A 271 18.79 -23.95 4.23
C ASP A 271 18.88 -22.59 4.95
N PHE A 272 17.81 -21.79 4.89
CA PHE A 272 17.73 -20.48 5.54
C PHE A 272 17.36 -20.52 7.02
N GLU A 273 17.10 -21.69 7.61
CA GLU A 273 17.09 -21.84 9.08
C GLU A 273 18.47 -21.52 9.67
N THR A 274 19.54 -21.81 8.92
CA THR A 274 20.91 -21.43 9.29
C THR A 274 21.16 -19.96 8.97
N PRO A 275 21.61 -19.14 9.95
CA PRO A 275 21.88 -17.72 9.72
C PRO A 275 22.76 -17.44 8.50
N VAL A 276 22.48 -16.33 7.81
CA VAL A 276 23.35 -15.83 6.75
C VAL A 276 24.49 -15.06 7.40
N GLU A 277 25.72 -15.55 7.21
CA GLU A 277 26.91 -14.86 7.70
C GLU A 277 27.23 -13.66 6.78
N CYS A 278 27.28 -12.46 7.36
CA CYS A 278 27.68 -11.25 6.66
C CYS A 278 28.74 -10.52 7.50
N ARG A 279 29.97 -10.40 6.97
CA ARG A 279 31.12 -9.78 7.67
C ARG A 279 31.33 -10.31 9.10
N GLY A 280 31.16 -11.61 9.32
CA GLY A 280 31.31 -12.26 10.63
C GLY A 280 30.12 -12.08 11.59
N ILE A 281 29.03 -11.46 11.14
CA ILE A 281 27.78 -11.34 11.89
C ILE A 281 26.77 -12.36 11.34
N PRO A 282 26.26 -13.30 12.17
CA PRO A 282 25.18 -14.18 11.77
C PRO A 282 23.85 -13.42 11.78
N VAL A 283 23.18 -13.34 10.63
CA VAL A 283 21.86 -12.70 10.50
C VAL A 283 20.80 -13.78 10.29
N GLN A 284 19.84 -13.88 11.21
CA GLN A 284 18.71 -14.79 11.07
C GLN A 284 17.73 -14.25 10.02
N MET A 285 17.37 -15.08 9.04
CA MET A 285 16.41 -14.71 8.00
C MET A 285 14.97 -14.99 8.44
N GLN A 286 14.02 -14.26 7.86
CA GLN A 286 12.58 -14.44 8.04
C GLN A 286 11.97 -14.72 6.67
N VAL A 287 12.16 -15.94 6.18
CA VAL A 287 11.85 -16.30 4.80
C VAL A 287 10.36 -16.58 4.63
N GLY A 288 9.75 -15.97 3.62
CA GLY A 288 8.41 -16.33 3.15
C GLY A 288 8.37 -16.43 1.63
N LEU A 289 7.87 -17.56 1.11
CA LEU A 289 7.73 -17.79 -0.33
C LEU A 289 6.29 -17.60 -0.79
N GLY A 290 6.09 -16.76 -1.80
CA GLY A 290 4.82 -16.58 -2.48
C GLY A 290 4.85 -17.24 -3.84
N VAL A 291 3.75 -17.89 -4.22
CA VAL A 291 3.66 -18.66 -5.46
C VAL A 291 2.41 -18.26 -6.24
N VAL A 292 2.56 -18.02 -7.54
CA VAL A 292 1.45 -17.75 -8.47
C VAL A 292 1.63 -18.59 -9.72
N THR A 293 0.59 -19.34 -10.10
CA THR A 293 0.54 -20.01 -11.40
C THR A 293 0.17 -18.99 -12.48
N LEU A 294 1.01 -18.88 -13.51
CA LEU A 294 0.78 -17.98 -14.64
C LEU A 294 -0.24 -18.62 -15.59
N ASN A 295 -1.51 -18.21 -15.44
CA ASN A 295 -2.62 -18.70 -16.25
C ASN A 295 -2.80 -17.83 -17.50
N ARG A 296 -3.20 -18.44 -18.62
CA ARG A 296 -3.34 -17.79 -19.93
C ARG A 296 -4.71 -17.13 -20.16
N ASP A 297 -5.47 -16.85 -19.11
CA ASP A 297 -6.83 -16.31 -19.28
C ASP A 297 -6.78 -14.91 -19.90
N PRO A 298 -7.26 -14.69 -21.14
CA PRO A 298 -7.14 -13.42 -21.84
C PRO A 298 -8.06 -12.32 -21.30
N ALA A 299 -8.98 -12.65 -20.37
CA ALA A 299 -10.06 -11.77 -19.98
C ALA A 299 -9.68 -10.69 -18.95
N GLU A 300 -8.55 -10.83 -18.24
CA GLU A 300 -8.15 -9.88 -17.19
C GLU A 300 -6.66 -9.54 -17.25
N GLU A 301 -6.34 -8.24 -17.25
CA GLU A 301 -4.99 -7.75 -17.03
C GLU A 301 -4.62 -8.02 -15.55
N GLN A 302 -3.82 -9.06 -15.31
CA GLN A 302 -3.40 -9.47 -13.96
C GLN A 302 -2.08 -8.82 -13.55
N ASP A 303 -2.05 -8.20 -12.36
CA ASP A 303 -0.81 -7.74 -11.74
C ASP A 303 -0.12 -8.90 -11.00
N TRP A 304 0.56 -9.75 -11.76
CA TRP A 304 1.28 -10.92 -11.27
C TRP A 304 2.28 -10.61 -10.15
N MET A 305 2.90 -9.43 -10.21
CA MET A 305 3.89 -9.00 -9.23
C MET A 305 3.22 -8.75 -7.87
N ARG A 306 2.10 -8.04 -7.88
CA ARG A 306 1.30 -7.79 -6.68
C ARG A 306 0.78 -9.09 -6.07
N MET A 307 0.30 -10.02 -6.91
CA MET A 307 -0.19 -11.33 -6.46
C MET A 307 0.90 -12.14 -5.76
N VAL A 308 2.08 -12.28 -6.38
CA VAL A 308 3.16 -13.11 -5.82
C VAL A 308 3.76 -12.48 -4.55
N ILE A 309 3.83 -11.15 -4.49
CA ILE A 309 4.27 -10.43 -3.29
C ILE A 309 3.28 -10.62 -2.14
N SER A 310 1.98 -10.50 -2.41
CA SER A 310 0.92 -10.71 -1.40
C SER A 310 0.99 -12.13 -0.83
N ALA A 311 1.17 -13.14 -1.68
CA ALA A 311 1.34 -14.52 -1.23
C ALA A 311 2.60 -14.71 -0.37
N ALA A 312 3.71 -14.07 -0.73
CA ALA A 312 4.96 -14.16 0.04
C ALA A 312 4.84 -13.49 1.42
N ASP A 313 4.08 -12.39 1.50
CA ASP A 313 3.78 -11.71 2.76
C ASP A 313 2.87 -12.55 3.65
N ASP A 314 1.81 -13.13 3.09
CA ASP A 314 0.91 -14.02 3.84
C ASP A 314 1.64 -15.25 4.40
N ALA A 315 2.54 -15.85 3.60
CA ALA A 315 3.37 -16.97 4.01
C ALA A 315 4.25 -16.65 5.22
N ARG A 316 4.80 -15.42 5.28
CA ARG A 316 5.69 -14.98 6.35
C ARG A 316 4.91 -14.56 7.60
N ASP A 317 3.87 -13.75 7.42
CA ASP A 317 3.10 -13.17 8.54
C ASP A 317 2.34 -14.25 9.32
N ARG A 318 1.99 -15.37 8.66
CA ARG A 318 1.34 -16.52 9.28
C ARG A 318 2.29 -17.67 9.61
N ASP A 319 3.58 -17.51 9.38
CA ASP A 319 4.60 -18.52 9.64
C ASP A 319 4.32 -19.87 8.92
N LEU A 320 3.86 -19.80 7.67
CA LEU A 320 3.55 -20.97 6.83
C LEU A 320 4.77 -21.46 6.03
N GLY A 321 5.82 -20.64 5.95
CA GLY A 321 6.99 -20.85 5.10
C GLY A 321 6.73 -20.51 3.63
N TRP A 322 5.69 -21.10 3.02
CA TRP A 322 5.23 -20.75 1.67
C TRP A 322 3.71 -20.75 1.54
N ALA A 323 3.18 -19.92 0.62
CA ALA A 323 1.77 -19.86 0.32
C ALA A 323 1.53 -19.63 -1.18
N MET A 324 0.45 -20.22 -1.69
CA MET A 324 -0.08 -19.88 -3.00
C MET A 324 -0.94 -18.63 -2.91
N TYR A 325 -0.97 -17.84 -3.97
CA TYR A 325 -1.90 -16.72 -4.05
C TYR A 325 -3.34 -17.22 -4.05
N GLU A 326 -4.10 -16.79 -3.05
CA GLU A 326 -5.55 -16.99 -2.98
C GLU A 326 -6.27 -15.64 -3.10
N PRO A 327 -7.17 -15.46 -4.09
CA PRO A 327 -7.88 -14.20 -4.31
C PRO A 327 -8.65 -13.65 -3.09
N HIS A 328 -9.07 -14.51 -2.17
CA HIS A 328 -9.83 -14.11 -0.98
C HIS A 328 -8.99 -13.32 0.03
N PHE A 329 -7.70 -13.62 0.17
CA PHE A 329 -6.80 -12.86 1.04
C PHE A 329 -6.40 -11.51 0.42
N ASP A 330 -6.30 -11.47 -0.91
CA ASP A 330 -6.10 -10.23 -1.64
C ASP A 330 -7.30 -9.27 -1.51
N ALA A 331 -8.53 -9.81 -1.59
CA ALA A 331 -9.74 -9.02 -1.39
C ALA A 331 -9.80 -8.37 0.00
N ALA A 332 -9.30 -9.04 1.05
CA ALA A 332 -9.22 -8.47 2.39
C ALA A 332 -8.21 -7.31 2.49
N GLN A 333 -7.03 -7.46 1.88
CA GLN A 333 -6.03 -6.38 1.81
C GLN A 333 -6.51 -5.19 0.96
N GLN A 334 -7.09 -5.46 -0.22
CA GLN A 334 -7.68 -4.43 -1.07
C GLN A 334 -8.81 -3.69 -0.34
N ARG A 335 -9.66 -4.44 0.39
CA ARG A 335 -10.71 -3.87 1.21
C ARG A 335 -10.12 -2.99 2.30
N ALA A 336 -9.13 -3.44 3.07
CA ALA A 336 -8.46 -2.64 4.08
C ALA A 336 -7.86 -1.33 3.52
N PHE A 337 -7.20 -1.41 2.37
CA PHE A 337 -6.69 -0.21 1.68
C PHE A 337 -7.81 0.73 1.25
N LYS A 338 -8.89 0.20 0.67
CA LYS A 338 -10.07 0.98 0.28
C LYS A 338 -10.71 1.65 1.50
N LEU A 339 -10.81 0.96 2.62
CA LEU A 339 -11.28 1.52 3.89
C LEU A 339 -10.39 2.67 4.36
N LEU A 340 -9.06 2.49 4.42
CA LEU A 340 -8.16 3.56 4.84
C LEU A 340 -8.24 4.80 3.94
N SER A 341 -8.25 4.59 2.61
CA SER A 341 -8.36 5.68 1.63
C SER A 341 -9.67 6.45 1.79
N SER A 342 -10.78 5.74 2.04
CA SER A 342 -12.12 6.33 2.15
C SER A 342 -12.38 6.91 3.54
N LEU A 343 -11.77 6.37 4.60
CA LEU A 343 -11.87 6.89 5.96
C LEU A 343 -11.31 8.31 6.05
N THR A 344 -10.24 8.60 5.30
CA THR A 344 -9.68 9.96 5.19
C THR A 344 -10.74 10.98 4.75
N ALA A 345 -11.55 10.62 3.75
CA ALA A 345 -12.66 11.47 3.31
C ALA A 345 -13.84 11.45 4.30
N ALA A 346 -14.14 10.29 4.91
CA ALA A 346 -15.25 10.12 5.84
C ALA A 346 -15.12 10.99 7.11
N VAL A 347 -13.91 11.17 7.64
CA VAL A 347 -13.65 12.03 8.81
C VAL A 347 -13.99 13.50 8.53
N HIS A 348 -13.95 13.93 7.28
CA HIS A 348 -14.28 15.29 6.87
C HIS A 348 -15.71 15.43 6.30
N ALA A 349 -16.38 14.31 6.02
CA ALA A 349 -17.75 14.29 5.55
C ALA A 349 -18.74 14.48 6.72
N HIS A 350 -19.96 14.95 6.41
CA HIS A 350 -20.98 15.21 7.42
C HIS A 350 -21.93 14.03 7.67
N ASP A 351 -21.96 13.03 6.78
CA ASP A 351 -23.03 12.02 6.70
C ASP A 351 -22.55 10.56 6.71
N GLN A 352 -21.24 10.31 6.77
CA GLN A 352 -20.69 8.95 6.74
C GLN A 352 -20.45 8.38 8.13
N LEU A 353 -19.87 9.17 9.03
CA LEU A 353 -19.62 8.77 10.42
C LEU A 353 -20.79 9.21 11.29
N ARG A 354 -21.20 8.35 12.23
CA ARG A 354 -22.20 8.67 13.25
C ARG A 354 -21.89 7.93 14.54
N LEU A 355 -22.39 8.46 15.65
CA LEU A 355 -22.38 7.79 16.95
C LEU A 355 -23.75 7.18 17.21
N VAL A 356 -23.76 5.87 17.49
CA VAL A 356 -24.90 5.22 18.14
C VAL A 356 -24.57 5.01 19.60
N TYR A 357 -25.59 4.87 20.43
CA TYR A 357 -25.45 4.86 21.87
C TYR A 357 -26.04 3.57 22.43
N GLN A 358 -25.28 2.88 23.27
CA GLN A 358 -25.78 1.70 23.98
C GLN A 358 -25.97 2.03 25.46
N PRO A 359 -27.17 1.87 26.01
CA PRO A 359 -27.43 2.17 27.42
C PRO A 359 -26.81 1.14 28.35
N ARG A 360 -26.27 1.63 29.47
CA ARG A 360 -25.82 0.86 30.63
C ARG A 360 -26.75 1.12 31.79
N ILE A 361 -27.23 0.05 32.42
CA ILE A 361 -28.17 0.14 33.54
C ILE A 361 -27.48 -0.22 34.85
N ASP A 362 -27.85 0.49 35.91
CA ASP A 362 -27.58 0.03 37.27
C ASP A 362 -28.39 -1.25 37.52
N LEU A 363 -27.71 -2.34 37.86
CA LEU A 363 -28.32 -3.65 38.00
C LEU A 363 -29.25 -3.71 39.21
N ALA A 364 -29.08 -2.84 40.21
CA ALA A 364 -29.92 -2.79 41.40
C ALA A 364 -31.29 -2.17 41.11
N SER A 365 -31.31 -0.95 40.59
CA SER A 365 -32.48 -0.10 40.30
C SER A 365 -33.09 -0.33 38.93
N GLY A 366 -32.30 -0.80 37.95
CA GLY A 366 -32.70 -0.91 36.55
C GLY A 366 -32.68 0.41 35.78
N LEU A 367 -32.23 1.51 36.40
CA LEU A 367 -32.14 2.81 35.75
C LEU A 367 -30.89 2.88 34.87
N CYS A 368 -31.02 3.51 33.70
CA CYS A 368 -29.87 3.89 32.86
C CYS A 368 -29.02 4.93 33.59
N THR A 369 -27.78 4.59 33.92
CA THR A 369 -26.81 5.51 34.57
C THR A 369 -25.93 6.20 33.55
N SER A 370 -25.67 5.53 32.43
CA SER A 370 -24.73 5.98 31.42
C SER A 370 -24.99 5.32 30.07
N VAL A 371 -24.37 5.85 29.03
CA VAL A 371 -24.44 5.31 27.67
C VAL A 371 -23.06 5.27 27.06
N GLU A 372 -22.76 4.21 26.32
CA GLU A 372 -21.52 4.10 25.56
C GLU A 372 -21.71 4.68 24.15
N ALA A 373 -20.84 5.60 23.76
CA ALA A 373 -20.81 6.17 22.41
C ALA A 373 -20.00 5.27 21.47
N LEU A 374 -20.70 4.64 20.53
CA LEU A 374 -20.16 3.64 19.62
C LEU A 374 -20.13 4.19 18.19
N LEU A 375 -18.93 4.26 17.63
CA LEU A 375 -18.72 4.75 16.27
C LEU A 375 -19.32 3.79 15.23
N ARG A 376 -19.99 4.35 14.22
CA ARG A 376 -20.50 3.64 13.05
C ARG A 376 -20.12 4.38 11.78
N TRP A 377 -19.78 3.61 10.75
CA TRP A 377 -19.45 4.16 9.44
C TRP A 377 -20.41 3.60 8.38
N ASN A 378 -21.12 4.50 7.69
CA ASN A 378 -21.84 4.18 6.46
C ASN A 378 -20.97 4.57 5.26
N HIS A 379 -20.34 3.58 4.64
CA HIS A 379 -19.54 3.79 3.46
C HIS A 379 -20.44 3.93 2.22
N PRO A 380 -20.22 4.94 1.34
CA PRO A 380 -21.08 5.20 0.18
C PRO A 380 -21.28 3.99 -0.75
N THR A 381 -20.23 3.21 -0.98
CA THR A 381 -20.26 2.03 -1.88
C THR A 381 -20.24 0.67 -1.18
N LEU A 382 -19.79 0.58 0.08
CA LEU A 382 -19.64 -0.69 0.80
C LEU A 382 -20.75 -0.92 1.85
N GLY A 383 -21.59 0.07 2.09
CA GLY A 383 -22.66 -0.01 3.09
C GLY A 383 -22.15 0.17 4.53
N PRO A 384 -22.86 -0.37 5.53
CA PRO A 384 -22.49 -0.22 6.94
C PRO A 384 -21.24 -1.03 7.28
N ILE A 385 -20.28 -0.38 7.94
CA ILE A 385 -18.99 -0.94 8.36
C ILE A 385 -18.86 -0.80 9.87
N GLY A 386 -18.51 -1.91 10.53
CA GLY A 386 -18.34 -1.96 11.98
C GLY A 386 -16.98 -1.39 12.42
N PRO A 387 -16.89 -0.80 13.62
CA PRO A 387 -15.63 -0.23 14.14
C PRO A 387 -14.50 -1.26 14.24
N ALA A 388 -14.81 -2.52 14.57
CA ALA A 388 -13.84 -3.61 14.63
C ALA A 388 -13.09 -3.86 13.30
N GLU A 389 -13.64 -3.41 12.16
CA GLU A 389 -13.00 -3.57 10.86
C GLU A 389 -12.04 -2.42 10.52
N PHE A 390 -12.41 -1.17 10.82
CA PHE A 390 -11.66 0.01 10.37
C PHE A 390 -10.86 0.73 11.46
N VAL A 391 -11.22 0.59 12.74
CA VAL A 391 -10.46 1.22 13.85
C VAL A 391 -9.04 0.63 13.94
N PRO A 392 -8.83 -0.70 13.90
CA PRO A 392 -7.47 -1.27 13.92
C PRO A 392 -6.61 -0.87 12.72
N LEU A 393 -7.25 -0.52 11.59
CA LEU A 393 -6.57 0.02 10.43
C LEU A 393 -6.17 1.48 10.68
N ALA A 394 -7.09 2.29 11.21
CA ALA A 394 -6.86 3.69 11.51
C ALA A 394 -5.73 3.89 12.54
N GLU A 395 -5.67 3.05 13.58
CA GLU A 395 -4.62 3.04 14.61
C GLU A 395 -3.20 2.93 14.03
N LYS A 396 -3.03 2.20 12.93
CA LYS A 396 -1.73 2.03 12.25
C LYS A 396 -1.36 3.23 11.37
N THR A 397 -2.15 4.28 11.36
CA THR A 397 -2.00 5.44 10.47
C THR A 397 -2.18 6.77 11.21
N ALA A 398 -1.87 7.88 10.54
CA ALA A 398 -2.14 9.21 11.09
C ALA A 398 -3.64 9.58 11.16
N LEU A 399 -4.56 8.71 10.69
CA LEU A 399 -5.99 8.96 10.68
C LEU A 399 -6.66 8.75 12.05
N MET A 400 -6.04 8.01 12.96
CA MET A 400 -6.63 7.73 14.27
C MET A 400 -6.93 9.01 15.04
N ARG A 401 -5.98 9.94 15.10
CA ARG A 401 -6.16 11.19 15.84
C ARG A 401 -7.30 12.07 15.29
N PRO A 402 -7.39 12.36 13.97
CA PRO A 402 -8.58 13.00 13.39
C PRO A 402 -9.89 12.29 13.74
N LEU A 403 -9.91 10.96 13.72
CA LEU A 403 -11.08 10.15 14.03
C LEU A 403 -11.49 10.29 15.51
N SER A 404 -10.53 10.19 16.45
CA SER A 404 -10.78 10.40 17.88
C SER A 404 -11.29 11.81 18.18
N ILE A 405 -10.74 12.83 17.52
CA ILE A 405 -11.24 14.21 17.66
C ILE A 405 -12.66 14.36 17.09
N TRP A 406 -12.98 13.66 16.00
CA TRP A 406 -14.35 13.63 15.46
C TRP A 406 -15.32 13.01 16.48
N VAL A 407 -14.99 11.82 17.02
CA VAL A 407 -15.79 11.12 18.04
C VAL A 407 -16.00 12.02 19.26
N LEU A 408 -14.93 12.60 19.78
CA LEU A 408 -14.95 13.52 20.91
C LEU A 408 -15.88 14.71 20.67
N THR A 409 -15.75 15.37 19.51
CA THR A 409 -16.55 16.53 19.17
C THR A 409 -18.03 16.17 19.08
N SER A 410 -18.36 15.09 18.37
CA SER A 410 -19.74 14.62 18.22
C SER A 410 -20.37 14.18 19.55
N ALA A 411 -19.61 13.52 20.42
CA ALA A 411 -20.10 13.11 21.74
C ALA A 411 -20.39 14.33 22.65
N ILE A 412 -19.52 15.35 22.64
CA ILE A 412 -19.72 16.59 23.42
C ILE A 412 -20.91 17.39 22.89
N GLU A 413 -21.04 17.52 21.57
CA GLU A 413 -22.20 18.18 20.96
C GLU A 413 -23.50 17.46 21.30
N GLN A 414 -23.50 16.12 21.28
CA GLN A 414 -24.68 15.34 21.65
C GLN A 414 -25.00 15.48 23.15
N ALA A 415 -23.99 15.48 24.02
CA ALA A 415 -24.17 15.72 25.46
C ALA A 415 -24.83 17.08 25.71
N ALA A 416 -24.42 18.13 24.98
CA ALA A 416 -25.01 19.45 25.08
C ALA A 416 -26.49 19.47 24.69
N ARG A 417 -26.87 18.74 23.64
CA ARG A 417 -28.27 18.59 23.24
C ARG A 417 -29.10 17.87 24.30
N TRP A 418 -28.57 16.78 24.87
CA TRP A 418 -29.25 16.04 25.93
C TRP A 418 -29.40 16.87 27.21
N GLN A 419 -28.38 17.65 27.58
CA GLN A 419 -28.45 18.58 28.71
C GLN A 419 -29.56 19.63 28.51
N GLN A 420 -29.68 20.20 27.31
CA GLN A 420 -30.76 21.17 27.00
C GLN A 420 -32.16 20.54 27.05
N GLN A 421 -32.27 19.24 26.78
CA GLN A 421 -33.50 18.47 26.86
C GLN A 421 -33.80 17.94 28.28
N GLY A 422 -32.95 18.24 29.27
CA GLY A 422 -33.13 17.87 30.67
C GLY A 422 -32.70 16.44 31.01
N PHE A 423 -31.92 15.78 30.16
CA PHE A 423 -31.39 14.45 30.45
C PHE A 423 -30.06 14.54 31.21
N ASP A 424 -29.91 13.62 32.16
CA ASP A 424 -28.74 13.52 33.03
C ASP A 424 -28.26 12.07 33.13
N PHE A 425 -27.29 11.71 32.30
CA PHE A 425 -26.58 10.43 32.33
C PHE A 425 -25.18 10.63 31.76
N ARG A 426 -24.24 9.76 32.14
CA ARG A 426 -22.85 9.84 31.66
C ARG A 426 -22.71 9.29 30.24
N ILE A 427 -21.79 9.84 29.46
CA ILE A 427 -21.39 9.32 28.14
C ILE A 427 -20.01 8.72 28.25
N ALA A 428 -19.88 7.43 27.97
CA ALA A 428 -18.62 6.74 27.83
C ALA A 428 -18.06 6.93 26.41
N ILE A 429 -16.78 7.29 26.30
CA ILE A 429 -16.06 7.47 25.03
C ILE A 429 -14.79 6.62 25.06
N ASN A 430 -14.63 5.79 24.03
CA ASN A 430 -13.42 5.02 23.79
C ASN A 430 -12.25 5.92 23.38
N VAL A 431 -11.10 5.74 24.02
CA VAL A 431 -9.84 6.45 23.75
C VAL A 431 -8.71 5.48 23.45
N THR A 432 -7.86 5.84 22.49
CA THR A 432 -6.73 5.00 22.06
C THR A 432 -5.45 5.33 22.84
N PRO A 433 -4.43 4.46 22.81
CA PRO A 433 -3.14 4.72 23.46
C PRO A 433 -2.49 5.99 22.90
N GLU A 434 -2.53 6.16 21.58
CA GLU A 434 -2.02 7.33 20.87
C GLU A 434 -2.69 8.65 21.30
N ASP A 435 -3.99 8.62 21.64
CA ASP A 435 -4.69 9.81 22.15
C ASP A 435 -4.13 10.26 23.51
N LEU A 436 -3.69 9.30 24.34
CA LEU A 436 -3.15 9.53 25.68
C LEU A 436 -1.62 9.68 25.70
N ALA A 437 -0.94 9.52 24.56
CA ALA A 437 0.51 9.66 24.44
C ALA A 437 1.02 11.11 24.57
N GLY A 438 0.12 12.09 24.67
CA GLY A 438 0.47 13.49 24.92
C GLY A 438 -0.73 14.37 25.29
N PRO A 439 -0.53 15.68 25.51
CA PRO A 439 -1.56 16.54 26.09
C PRO A 439 -2.66 16.96 25.11
N ALA A 440 -2.46 16.79 23.81
CA ALA A 440 -3.28 17.46 22.81
C ALA A 440 -4.74 16.98 22.76
N PHE A 441 -5.00 15.69 23.00
CA PHE A 441 -6.36 15.17 23.08
C PHE A 441 -7.09 15.74 24.31
N THR A 442 -6.44 15.66 25.48
CA THR A 442 -6.93 16.22 26.75
C THR A 442 -7.21 17.72 26.63
N ASP A 443 -6.29 18.50 26.08
CA ASP A 443 -6.45 19.94 25.92
C ASP A 443 -7.61 20.29 24.99
N ARG A 444 -7.84 19.47 23.97
CA ARG A 444 -8.97 19.65 23.04
C ARG A 444 -10.29 19.32 23.72
N MET A 445 -10.36 18.25 24.50
CA MET A 445 -11.53 17.89 25.30
C MET A 445 -11.90 19.00 26.27
N ILE A 446 -10.94 19.49 27.06
CA ILE A 446 -11.12 20.60 28.00
C ILE A 446 -11.73 21.82 27.31
N ARG A 447 -11.18 22.19 26.14
CA ARG A 447 -11.66 23.32 25.36
C ARG A 447 -13.10 23.14 24.89
N LEU A 448 -13.44 21.96 24.36
CA LEU A 448 -14.78 21.65 23.87
C LEU A 448 -15.80 21.64 25.01
N LEU A 449 -15.49 21.01 26.15
CA LEU A 449 -16.34 21.02 27.34
C LEU A 449 -16.61 22.46 27.81
N GLY A 450 -15.58 23.31 27.86
CA GLY A 450 -15.71 24.72 28.21
C GLY A 450 -16.56 25.53 27.22
N GLN A 451 -16.39 25.28 25.92
CA GLN A 451 -17.18 25.93 24.85
C GLN A 451 -18.67 25.60 24.94
N HIS A 452 -19.00 24.33 25.20
CA HIS A 452 -20.38 23.85 25.29
C HIS A 452 -20.96 23.94 26.71
N LYS A 453 -20.18 24.38 27.72
CA LYS A 453 -20.56 24.47 29.13
C LYS A 453 -21.09 23.15 29.69
N ILE A 454 -20.41 22.06 29.37
CA ILE A 454 -20.76 20.72 29.85
C ILE A 454 -19.95 20.40 31.10
N ASP A 455 -20.64 19.85 32.10
CA ASP A 455 -20.00 19.35 33.32
C ASP A 455 -19.13 18.12 32.97
N PRO A 456 -17.81 18.16 33.22
CA PRO A 456 -16.93 17.02 32.90
C PRO A 456 -17.35 15.71 33.60
N THR A 457 -18.06 15.78 34.73
CA THR A 457 -18.57 14.59 35.44
C THR A 457 -19.59 13.78 34.61
N ARG A 458 -20.05 14.32 33.49
CA ARG A 458 -20.95 13.64 32.54
C ARG A 458 -20.23 12.74 31.54
N PHE A 459 -18.92 12.58 31.66
CA PHE A 459 -18.15 11.74 30.75
C PHE A 459 -17.35 10.69 31.49
N GLU A 460 -17.23 9.53 30.87
CA GLU A 460 -16.33 8.47 31.24
C GLU A 460 -15.41 8.18 30.05
N LEU A 461 -14.12 7.99 30.29
CA LEU A 461 -13.18 7.58 29.24
C LEU A 461 -12.87 6.10 29.38
N GLU A 462 -13.10 5.36 28.31
CA GLU A 462 -12.85 3.93 28.22
C GLU A 462 -11.56 3.69 27.45
N PHE A 463 -10.67 2.86 27.99
CA PHE A 463 -9.42 2.50 27.33
C PHE A 463 -9.10 1.02 27.58
N THR A 464 -8.51 0.37 26.58
CA THR A 464 -8.17 -1.05 26.67
C THR A 464 -6.92 -1.29 27.51
N GLU A 465 -6.80 -2.48 28.11
CA GLU A 465 -5.64 -2.85 28.93
C GLU A 465 -4.30 -2.71 28.17
N GLY A 466 -4.29 -3.10 26.89
CA GLY A 466 -3.10 -3.06 26.03
C GLY A 466 -2.54 -1.65 25.80
N ALA A 467 -3.37 -0.61 25.97
CA ALA A 467 -2.97 0.79 25.81
C ALA A 467 -1.86 1.23 26.78
N LEU A 468 -1.71 0.51 27.89
CA LEU A 468 -0.82 0.88 28.97
C LEU A 468 0.64 0.47 28.74
N MET A 469 0.92 -0.31 27.69
CA MET A 469 2.26 -0.86 27.42
C MET A 469 3.22 0.18 26.82
N HIS A 470 2.70 1.20 26.14
CA HIS A 470 3.51 2.23 25.48
C HIS A 470 3.44 3.54 26.28
N ASN A 471 4.58 3.96 26.84
CA ASN A 471 4.75 5.19 27.63
C ASN A 471 3.80 5.35 28.85
N PRO A 472 3.86 4.42 29.82
CA PRO A 472 2.93 4.32 30.96
C PRO A 472 2.83 5.58 31.82
N ALA A 473 3.92 6.35 31.95
CA ALA A 473 3.97 7.54 32.78
C ALA A 473 3.13 8.69 32.21
N GLU A 474 3.19 8.90 30.89
CA GLU A 474 2.44 9.97 30.21
C GLU A 474 0.95 9.66 30.18
N VAL A 475 0.59 8.41 29.84
CA VAL A 475 -0.81 7.95 29.85
C VAL A 475 -1.43 8.16 31.22
N ARG A 476 -0.74 7.75 32.30
CA ARG A 476 -1.21 7.97 33.67
C ARG A 476 -1.40 9.46 33.97
N HIS A 477 -0.44 10.30 33.61
CA HIS A 477 -0.54 11.75 33.81
C HIS A 477 -1.76 12.35 33.09
N GLN A 478 -2.04 11.94 31.84
CA GLN A 478 -3.23 12.41 31.12
C GLN A 478 -4.54 11.93 31.78
N LEU A 479 -4.61 10.68 32.22
CA LEU A 479 -5.77 10.16 32.96
C LEU A 479 -5.99 10.89 34.30
N GLU A 480 -4.92 11.22 35.03
CA GLU A 480 -5.00 12.00 36.26
C GLU A 480 -5.56 13.41 36.00
N ARG A 481 -5.15 14.06 34.91
CA ARG A 481 -5.70 15.36 34.50
C ARG A 481 -7.21 15.27 34.25
N MET A 482 -7.67 14.21 33.59
CA MET A 482 -9.11 13.98 33.35
C MET A 482 -9.88 13.77 34.66
N ARG A 483 -9.32 12.96 35.57
CA ARG A 483 -9.90 12.71 36.90
C ARG A 483 -9.95 13.95 37.77
N GLN A 484 -8.96 14.84 37.70
CA GLN A 484 -8.97 16.12 38.41
C GLN A 484 -10.11 17.05 37.97
N MET A 485 -10.63 16.86 36.76
CA MET A 485 -11.84 17.57 36.28
C MET A 485 -13.15 16.90 36.71
N GLY A 486 -13.08 15.71 37.30
CA GLY A 486 -14.24 14.94 37.76
C GLY A 486 -14.80 13.94 36.76
N MET A 487 -14.14 13.72 35.61
CA MET A 487 -14.53 12.68 34.64
C MET A 487 -14.24 11.30 35.20
N ASP A 488 -15.02 10.28 34.86
CA ASP A 488 -14.71 8.88 35.21
C ASP A 488 -13.76 8.24 34.21
N VAL A 489 -13.06 7.19 34.64
CA VAL A 489 -12.06 6.49 33.83
C VAL A 489 -12.29 5.00 33.99
N ALA A 490 -12.55 4.32 32.89
CA ALA A 490 -12.90 2.92 32.82
C ALA A 490 -11.84 2.11 32.07
N ILE A 491 -11.50 0.97 32.63
CA ILE A 491 -10.66 -0.04 31.98
C ILE A 491 -11.58 -0.97 31.21
N ASP A 492 -11.37 -1.05 29.90
CA ASP A 492 -12.13 -1.87 28.97
C ASP A 492 -11.46 -3.21 28.68
N ASP A 493 -12.23 -4.18 28.16
CA ASP A 493 -11.80 -5.54 27.80
C ASP A 493 -11.13 -6.34 28.95
N PHE A 494 -11.52 -6.08 30.20
CA PHE A 494 -10.81 -6.64 31.36
C PHE A 494 -10.93 -8.17 31.44
N GLY A 495 -9.78 -8.83 31.59
CA GLY A 495 -9.67 -10.28 31.80
C GLY A 495 -9.46 -11.12 30.53
N THR A 496 -9.28 -10.48 29.37
CA THR A 496 -8.90 -11.15 28.10
C THR A 496 -7.38 -11.29 27.90
N GLY A 497 -6.57 -10.58 28.71
CA GLY A 497 -5.11 -10.52 28.62
C GLY A 497 -4.36 -10.80 29.93
N TYR A 498 -3.04 -10.49 29.95
CA TYR A 498 -2.17 -10.65 31.13
C TYR A 498 -2.34 -9.48 32.12
N SER A 499 -3.45 -9.44 32.84
CA SER A 499 -3.74 -8.36 33.79
C SER A 499 -2.73 -8.29 34.93
N ASN A 500 -1.85 -7.30 34.89
CA ASN A 500 -0.91 -7.01 35.97
C ASN A 500 -1.58 -6.11 37.03
N TRP A 501 -2.18 -6.73 38.06
CA TRP A 501 -2.87 -6.04 39.16
C TRP A 501 -2.05 -4.96 39.87
N ASN A 502 -0.72 -5.11 39.91
CA ASN A 502 0.15 -4.08 40.48
C ASN A 502 0.12 -2.77 39.70
N TYR A 503 -0.12 -2.85 38.39
CA TYR A 503 -0.17 -1.70 37.50
C TYR A 503 -1.55 -1.03 37.53
N LEU A 504 -2.64 -1.81 37.58
CA LEU A 504 -4.01 -1.30 37.72
C LEU A 504 -4.19 -0.43 38.95
N ARG A 505 -3.55 -0.80 40.07
CA ARG A 505 -3.60 -0.03 41.32
C ARG A 505 -2.98 1.37 41.20
N GLN A 506 -2.13 1.61 40.22
CA GLN A 506 -1.47 2.90 40.00
C GLN A 506 -2.24 3.82 39.07
N LEU A 507 -3.27 3.32 38.39
CA LEU A 507 -4.10 4.10 37.49
C LEU A 507 -5.25 4.74 38.27
N PRO A 508 -5.65 5.97 37.93
CA PRO A 508 -6.74 6.65 38.59
C PRO A 508 -8.10 6.20 38.02
N ALA A 509 -8.24 4.90 37.72
CA ALA A 509 -9.45 4.31 37.18
C ALA A 509 -10.54 4.17 38.25
N THR A 510 -11.79 4.35 37.86
CA THR A 510 -12.99 4.21 38.70
C THR A 510 -13.79 2.97 38.37
N THR A 511 -13.69 2.51 37.12
CA THR A 511 -14.58 1.49 36.56
C THR A 511 -13.77 0.39 35.88
N VAL A 512 -14.23 -0.85 35.98
CA VAL A 512 -13.69 -2.01 35.28
C VAL A 512 -14.82 -2.69 34.52
N LYS A 513 -14.66 -2.86 33.21
CA LYS A 513 -15.63 -3.48 32.31
C LYS A 513 -15.18 -4.92 32.02
N LEU A 514 -16.01 -5.89 32.38
CA LEU A 514 -15.77 -7.30 32.12
C LEU A 514 -16.24 -7.64 30.71
N ASP A 515 -15.29 -8.05 29.86
CA ASP A 515 -15.54 -8.35 28.46
C ASP A 515 -16.62 -9.43 28.25
N GLN A 516 -17.37 -9.30 27.16
CA GLN A 516 -18.43 -10.24 26.78
C GLN A 516 -17.95 -11.69 26.68
N SER A 517 -16.69 -11.97 26.34
CA SER A 517 -16.18 -13.35 26.23
C SER A 517 -16.19 -14.09 27.57
N LEU A 518 -16.04 -13.37 28.68
CA LEU A 518 -16.14 -13.92 30.04
C LEU A 518 -17.60 -14.12 30.47
N ILE A 519 -18.52 -13.33 29.91
CA ILE A 519 -19.93 -13.26 30.34
C ILE A 519 -20.81 -14.25 29.56
N ARG A 520 -20.49 -14.49 28.28
CA ARG A 520 -21.32 -15.28 27.35
C ARG A 520 -21.63 -16.70 27.81
N ASN A 521 -20.67 -17.37 28.45
CA ASN A 521 -20.78 -18.78 28.84
C ASN A 521 -21.30 -19.00 30.27
N LEU A 522 -21.65 -17.93 31.01
CA LEU A 522 -21.99 -18.04 32.43
C LEU A 522 -23.25 -18.87 32.72
N ALA A 523 -24.15 -19.04 31.76
CA ALA A 523 -25.34 -19.87 31.95
C ALA A 523 -25.01 -21.37 31.97
N SER A 524 -23.94 -21.81 31.29
CA SER A 524 -23.65 -23.23 31.06
C SER A 524 -22.37 -23.73 31.75
N ASP A 525 -21.40 -22.86 32.07
CA ASP A 525 -20.11 -23.26 32.62
C ASP A 525 -19.88 -22.80 34.07
N LYS A 526 -19.81 -23.76 35.01
CA LYS A 526 -19.53 -23.50 36.43
C LYS A 526 -18.11 -23.03 36.72
N THR A 527 -17.16 -23.28 35.84
CA THR A 527 -15.78 -22.79 35.95
C THR A 527 -15.74 -21.31 35.64
N ASP A 528 -16.36 -20.89 34.54
CA ASP A 528 -16.49 -19.47 34.17
C ASP A 528 -17.27 -18.69 35.24
N GLN A 529 -18.35 -19.27 35.80
CA GLN A 529 -19.06 -18.68 36.95
C GLN A 529 -18.13 -18.43 38.16
N ARG A 530 -17.26 -19.39 38.50
CA ARG A 530 -16.33 -19.24 39.62
C ARG A 530 -15.27 -18.17 39.35
N LEU A 531 -14.75 -18.13 38.12
CA LEU A 531 -13.76 -17.13 37.69
C LEU A 531 -14.36 -15.72 37.73
N VAL A 532 -15.48 -15.49 37.05
CA VAL A 532 -16.12 -14.18 36.98
C VAL A 532 -16.56 -13.70 38.37
N LYS A 533 -17.12 -14.58 39.21
CA LYS A 533 -17.45 -14.24 40.60
C LYS A 533 -16.22 -13.79 41.40
N ALA A 534 -15.07 -14.46 41.21
CA ALA A 534 -13.83 -14.08 41.87
C ALA A 534 -13.30 -12.72 41.36
N LEU A 535 -13.36 -12.47 40.05
CA LEU A 535 -12.96 -11.21 39.42
C LEU A 535 -13.81 -10.04 39.93
N ILE A 536 -15.15 -10.17 39.93
CA ILE A 536 -16.06 -9.17 40.49
C ILE A 536 -15.69 -8.91 41.96
N GLY A 537 -15.56 -9.97 42.76
CA GLY A 537 -15.21 -9.83 44.18
C GLY A 537 -13.87 -9.13 44.44
N LEU A 538 -12.87 -9.32 43.56
CA LEU A 538 -11.58 -8.65 43.65
C LEU A 538 -11.67 -7.18 43.25
N ALA A 539 -12.30 -6.87 42.11
CA ALA A 539 -12.49 -5.51 41.64
C ALA A 539 -13.26 -4.65 42.66
N LYS A 540 -14.32 -5.19 43.26
CA LYS A 540 -15.08 -4.53 44.33
C LYS A 540 -14.23 -4.26 45.58
N LYS A 541 -13.37 -5.20 45.99
CA LYS A 541 -12.44 -5.01 47.13
C LYS A 541 -11.39 -3.93 46.87
N LEU A 542 -11.04 -3.70 45.61
CA LEU A 542 -10.14 -2.63 45.19
C LEU A 542 -10.85 -1.27 45.04
N GLY A 543 -12.18 -1.24 45.19
CA GLY A 543 -12.98 -0.02 45.16
C GLY A 543 -13.50 0.36 43.78
N TYR A 544 -13.41 -0.53 42.78
CA TYR A 544 -13.91 -0.25 41.43
C TYR A 544 -15.42 -0.44 41.32
N CYS A 545 -16.06 0.36 40.46
CA CYS A 545 -17.34 0.05 39.85
C CYS A 545 -17.13 -1.06 38.82
N VAL A 546 -17.98 -2.10 38.84
CA VAL A 546 -17.86 -3.24 37.92
C VAL A 546 -19.03 -3.24 36.95
N VAL A 547 -18.71 -3.27 35.65
CA VAL A 547 -19.66 -3.35 34.54
C VAL A 547 -19.55 -4.73 33.91
N ALA A 548 -20.67 -5.41 33.71
CA ALA A 548 -20.72 -6.67 32.95
C ALA A 548 -21.24 -6.40 31.53
N GLU A 549 -20.43 -6.72 30.53
CA GLU A 549 -20.77 -6.56 29.11
C GLU A 549 -21.31 -7.84 28.48
N GLY A 550 -22.07 -7.71 27.39
CA GLY A 550 -22.60 -8.88 26.67
C GLY A 550 -23.69 -9.64 27.46
N ILE A 551 -24.48 -8.96 28.30
CA ILE A 551 -25.64 -9.58 28.96
C ILE A 551 -26.73 -9.88 27.92
N GLU A 552 -26.86 -11.15 27.54
CA GLU A 552 -27.85 -11.60 26.55
C GLU A 552 -29.06 -12.32 27.15
N THR A 553 -28.97 -12.82 28.39
CA THR A 553 -30.06 -13.58 29.03
C THR A 553 -30.36 -13.10 30.45
N ASP A 554 -31.62 -13.27 30.86
CA ASP A 554 -32.06 -12.97 32.23
C ASP A 554 -31.35 -13.79 33.30
N GLU A 555 -30.86 -14.97 32.95
CA GLU A 555 -30.04 -15.79 33.82
C GLU A 555 -28.68 -15.14 34.10
N ILE A 556 -27.97 -14.74 33.04
CA ILE A 556 -26.69 -14.02 33.16
C ILE A 556 -26.87 -12.76 34.01
N ARG A 557 -27.91 -11.96 33.72
CA ARG A 557 -28.23 -10.74 34.47
C ARG A 557 -28.41 -11.01 35.97
N ARG A 558 -29.12 -12.09 36.34
CA ARG A 558 -29.33 -12.47 37.75
C ARG A 558 -28.03 -12.90 38.41
N LEU A 559 -27.19 -13.68 37.72
CA LEU A 559 -25.91 -14.15 38.25
C LEU A 559 -24.97 -12.98 38.57
N VAL A 560 -24.71 -12.09 37.60
CA VAL A 560 -23.79 -10.97 37.80
C VAL A 560 -24.31 -9.98 38.85
N LYS A 561 -25.63 -9.74 38.90
CA LYS A 561 -26.26 -8.96 39.98
C LYS A 561 -26.05 -9.61 41.35
N GLN A 562 -26.24 -10.93 41.46
CA GLN A 562 -26.04 -11.65 42.72
C GLN A 562 -24.57 -11.62 43.19
N TRP A 563 -23.62 -11.52 42.27
CA TRP A 563 -22.20 -11.44 42.59
C TRP A 563 -21.73 -10.03 42.93
N GLY A 564 -22.61 -9.03 42.85
CA GLY A 564 -22.32 -7.65 43.24
C GLY A 564 -21.75 -6.79 42.11
N CYS A 565 -22.04 -7.13 40.85
CA CYS A 565 -21.82 -6.23 39.72
C CYS A 565 -22.73 -5.01 39.82
N ASP A 566 -22.20 -3.83 39.52
CA ASP A 566 -22.92 -2.56 39.71
C ASP A 566 -23.77 -2.23 38.48
N GLU A 567 -23.13 -2.20 37.30
CA GLU A 567 -23.79 -1.88 36.03
C GLU A 567 -23.79 -3.08 35.08
N GLY A 568 -24.71 -3.07 34.12
CA GLY A 568 -24.82 -4.08 33.07
C GLY A 568 -25.09 -3.47 31.71
N GLN A 569 -24.50 -4.09 30.69
CA GLN A 569 -24.66 -3.75 29.27
C GLN A 569 -24.84 -5.02 28.44
N GLY A 570 -25.69 -4.98 27.43
CA GLY A 570 -25.90 -6.11 26.54
C GLY A 570 -27.22 -6.07 25.78
N TYR A 571 -27.40 -7.00 24.84
CA TYR A 571 -28.56 -7.00 23.95
C TYR A 571 -29.88 -7.36 24.63
N LEU A 572 -29.84 -7.98 25.82
CA LEU A 572 -31.04 -8.14 26.66
C LEU A 572 -31.59 -6.79 27.12
N ILE A 573 -30.71 -5.82 27.38
CA ILE A 573 -31.06 -4.48 27.87
C ILE A 573 -31.48 -3.62 26.69
N ALA A 574 -30.52 -3.38 25.78
CA ALA A 574 -30.79 -2.77 24.49
C ALA A 574 -29.60 -2.94 23.54
N LYS A 575 -29.90 -2.96 22.24
CA LYS A 575 -28.89 -2.83 21.19
C LYS A 575 -28.43 -1.37 21.07
N PRO A 576 -27.22 -1.11 20.54
CA PRO A 576 -26.79 0.24 20.19
C PRO A 576 -27.80 0.91 19.26
N MET A 577 -28.19 2.15 19.56
CA MET A 577 -29.25 2.85 18.84
C MET A 577 -28.93 4.33 18.60
N GLU A 578 -29.61 4.94 17.65
CA GLU A 578 -29.46 6.38 17.37
C GLU A 578 -29.90 7.23 18.58
N ALA A 579 -29.37 8.44 18.69
CA ALA A 579 -29.64 9.32 19.83
C ALA A 579 -31.13 9.53 20.11
N GLU A 580 -31.96 9.71 19.08
CA GLU A 580 -33.41 9.90 19.23
C GLU A 580 -34.12 8.62 19.71
N ALA A 581 -33.67 7.46 19.23
CA ALA A 581 -34.21 6.17 19.65
C ALA A 581 -33.90 5.90 21.14
N LEU A 582 -32.71 6.30 21.60
CA LEU A 582 -32.34 6.21 23.02
C LEU A 582 -33.29 7.02 23.90
N LEU A 583 -33.63 8.24 23.51
CA LEU A 583 -34.54 9.09 24.29
C LEU A 583 -35.95 8.49 24.38
N ASN A 584 -36.40 7.80 23.34
CA ASN A 584 -37.67 7.07 23.36
C ASN A 584 -37.59 5.83 24.25
N TRP A 585 -36.44 5.14 24.28
CA TRP A 585 -36.19 3.96 25.11
C TRP A 585 -36.17 4.28 26.61
N LEU A 586 -35.56 5.40 27.02
CA LEU A 586 -35.52 5.84 28.43
C LEU A 586 -36.92 6.08 29.03
N GLY A 587 -37.92 6.35 28.19
CA GLY A 587 -39.31 6.58 28.60
C GLY A 587 -39.54 7.83 29.47
N PRO A 588 -40.79 8.14 29.84
CA PRO A 588 -41.12 9.33 30.62
C PRO A 588 -40.72 9.23 32.11
N THR A 589 -40.61 8.01 32.66
CA THR A 589 -40.32 7.77 34.09
C THR A 589 -38.92 8.26 34.48
N GLN A 590 -37.96 8.16 33.56
CA GLN A 590 -36.58 8.54 33.80
C GLN A 590 -36.33 10.05 33.66
N ARG A 591 -37.17 10.77 32.87
CA ARG A 591 -37.18 12.25 32.81
C ARG A 591 -37.56 12.89 34.15
N LEU A 592 -38.45 12.26 34.91
CA LEU A 592 -38.95 12.81 36.17
C LEU A 592 -37.93 12.63 37.32
N GLN A 593 -37.19 11.52 37.34
CA GLN A 593 -36.14 11.27 38.34
C GLN A 593 -34.85 12.04 38.04
N SER A 594 -34.40 12.13 36.79
CA SER A 594 -33.25 12.97 36.41
C SER A 594 -33.49 14.45 36.74
N ALA A 595 -34.71 14.97 36.54
CA ALA A 595 -35.07 16.32 36.97
C ALA A 595 -35.07 16.50 38.50
N ALA A 596 -35.43 15.47 39.27
CA ALA A 596 -35.42 15.50 40.73
C ALA A 596 -34.01 15.40 41.31
N GLU A 597 -33.16 14.53 40.77
CA GLU A 597 -31.75 14.37 41.17
C GLU A 597 -30.91 15.58 40.76
N ALA A 598 -31.14 16.17 39.57
CA ALA A 598 -30.49 17.41 39.16
C ALA A 598 -30.86 18.59 40.09
N ALA A 599 -32.10 18.64 40.59
CA ALA A 599 -32.53 19.62 41.56
C ALA A 599 -31.88 19.41 42.94
N GLU A 600 -31.74 18.16 43.41
CA GLU A 600 -31.03 17.86 44.66
C GLU A 600 -29.51 18.11 44.57
N ALA A 601 -28.88 17.78 43.45
CA ALA A 601 -27.46 18.04 43.20
C ALA A 601 -27.14 19.54 43.12
N ALA A 602 -28.04 20.35 42.54
CA ALA A 602 -27.94 21.80 42.56
C ALA A 602 -28.04 22.37 43.99
N VAL A 603 -28.97 21.86 44.80
CA VAL A 603 -29.12 22.24 46.22
C VAL A 603 -27.93 21.80 47.08
N ALA A 604 -27.30 20.66 46.77
CA ALA A 604 -26.10 20.19 47.44
C ALA A 604 -24.84 20.99 47.06
N ARG A 605 -24.77 21.52 45.82
CA ARG A 605 -23.72 22.44 45.37
C ARG A 605 -23.82 23.81 46.04
N ASP A 606 -25.02 24.37 46.18
CA ASP A 606 -25.24 25.66 46.86
C ASP A 606 -24.95 25.63 48.37
N LYS A 607 -24.94 24.44 49.00
CA LYS A 607 -24.56 24.27 50.42
C LYS A 607 -23.06 24.06 50.64
N ARG A 608 -22.26 23.99 49.57
CA ARG A 608 -20.78 23.81 49.63
C ARG A 608 -20.00 25.04 49.15
N LEU A 609 -20.70 26.11 48.75
CA LEU A 609 -20.19 27.49 48.67
C LEU A 609 -20.44 28.18 50.01
#